data_AF-A0A177WPK1-F1
#
_entry.id   AF-A0A177WPK1-F1
#
_cell.length_a   1.000
_cell.length_b   1.000
_cell.length_c   1.000
_cell.angle_alpha   90.00
_cell.angle_beta   90.00
_cell.angle_gamma   90.00
#
_symmetry.space_group_name_H-M   'P 1'
#
loop_
_entity.id
_entity.type
_entity.pdbx_description
1 polymer ?
#
loop_
_entity_poly.entity_id
_entity_poly.type
_entity_poly.pdbx_seq_one_letter_code
_entity_poly.pdbx_strand_id
1 'polypeptide(L)'
;MENERFYIKYLDYQPVEIETHFNGELERKRPLDSVSKLIAAFQALPNSPLASAFVGDLTIHFVVDGPAIPGNTLLTSIQHPVGSYDQPLVIKSGIVHGPTVGINDFVRKGIPTYWKVSGALSDSLAVKGVCSRMYRNADNHLGYYESGQPAFFYEENKPTLKINVLFETKENALRFDSHLRNESITINSPMNSLTINSSVSTTSTAQLGERIYYKDYIPTDSESPQDTQSVITIQFSTFEKTSDEFKYQRIEKLSIFGSMGKAESCHLISDSHCRNYPSYEKYDKDPNNRLAMSMDLHGWFINLSTEIPLFYLKIVSISDSVIVEDRYKVVLAVVALNQESADMIFYRLIEGSTQTDNPLIMNTSVHVTNPTIFRKCLEWKEKETTKKWDDYYSMDSAVP
;
A
#
# COMPACT_ATOMS: atom_id res chain seq x y z
N MET A 1 39.76 18.87 44.76
CA MET A 1 39.86 18.10 43.50
C MET A 1 39.09 18.92 42.49
N GLU A 2 39.72 19.30 41.36
CA GLU A 2 39.00 20.02 40.31
C GLU A 2 37.94 19.08 39.70
N ASN A 3 36.81 19.63 39.26
CA ASN A 3 35.76 18.85 38.63
C ASN A 3 36.27 18.31 37.29
N GLU A 4 36.53 17.01 37.20
CA GLU A 4 36.69 16.37 35.90
C GLU A 4 35.31 16.17 35.26
N ARG A 5 35.23 16.48 33.96
CA ARG A 5 34.03 16.38 33.14
C ARG A 5 34.17 15.20 32.20
N PHE A 6 33.19 14.31 32.24
CA PHE A 6 33.08 13.19 31.30
C PHE A 6 31.84 13.35 30.45
N TYR A 7 31.98 13.14 29.15
CA TYR A 7 30.86 13.09 28.24
C TYR A 7 30.54 11.64 27.92
N ILE A 8 29.27 11.26 28.13
CA ILE A 8 28.78 9.90 27.90
C ILE A 8 27.66 9.95 26.90
N LYS A 9 27.73 9.10 25.89
CA LYS A 9 26.66 8.87 24.92
C LYS A 9 26.12 7.46 25.01
N TYR A 10 24.81 7.35 24.83
CA TYR A 10 24.15 6.10 24.51
C TYR A 10 23.85 6.13 23.02
N LEU A 11 24.37 5.17 22.24
CA LEU A 11 24.12 5.08 20.78
C LEU A 11 24.28 6.45 20.06
N ASP A 12 23.25 6.88 19.33
CA ASP A 12 23.20 8.12 18.54
C ASP A 12 22.71 9.35 19.35
N TYR A 13 22.55 9.21 20.66
CA TYR A 13 22.17 10.34 21.51
C TYR A 13 23.32 11.31 21.69
N GLN A 14 22.96 12.59 21.87
CA GLN A 14 23.93 13.64 22.16
C GLN A 14 24.69 13.31 23.45
N PRO A 15 26.02 13.51 23.48
CA PRO A 15 26.82 13.25 24.66
C PRO A 15 26.36 14.13 25.82
N VAL A 16 26.18 13.52 26.99
CA VAL A 16 25.78 14.23 28.21
C VAL A 16 26.99 14.41 29.11
N GLU A 17 27.19 15.64 29.59
CA GLU A 17 28.22 15.99 30.56
C GLU A 17 27.86 15.45 31.95
N ILE A 18 28.80 14.73 32.56
CA ILE A 18 28.74 14.31 33.95
C ILE A 18 29.96 14.87 34.67
N GLU A 19 29.70 15.72 35.65
CA GLU A 19 30.72 16.25 36.55
C GLU A 19 31.01 15.24 37.66
N THR A 20 32.29 14.92 37.88
CA THR A 20 32.71 13.94 38.89
C THR A 20 32.56 14.44 40.33
N HIS A 21 32.46 15.76 40.51
CA HIS A 21 32.33 16.47 41.77
C HIS A 21 31.40 17.68 41.59
N PHE A 22 30.56 17.99 42.58
CA PHE A 22 29.70 19.18 42.59
C PHE A 22 30.02 19.99 43.85
N ASN A 23 30.51 21.23 43.70
CA ASN A 23 30.87 22.13 44.80
C ASN A 23 29.71 23.10 45.15
N GLY A 24 28.49 22.58 45.31
CA GLY A 24 27.34 23.36 45.78
C GLY A 24 26.86 22.90 47.16
N GLU A 25 26.29 23.82 47.95
CA GLU A 25 25.85 23.58 49.34
C GLU A 25 24.67 22.58 49.49
N LEU A 26 24.07 22.12 48.39
CA LEU A 26 22.93 21.21 48.38
C LEU A 26 23.30 19.89 47.68
N GLU A 27 23.47 18.85 48.51
CA GLU A 27 23.45 17.41 48.24
C GLU A 27 24.07 16.84 46.93
N ARG A 28 25.36 16.44 47.00
CA ARG A 28 25.81 15.09 46.60
C ARG A 28 27.10 14.72 47.37
N LYS A 29 26.95 13.96 48.46
CA LYS A 29 28.03 13.60 49.41
C LYS A 29 29.01 12.50 48.95
N ARG A 30 29.09 12.14 47.66
CA ARG A 30 30.00 11.07 47.21
C ARG A 30 30.66 11.39 45.86
N PRO A 31 32.00 11.40 45.78
CA PRO A 31 32.71 11.62 44.53
C PRO A 31 32.51 10.45 43.56
N LEU A 32 32.32 10.76 42.27
CA LEU A 32 32.31 9.77 41.18
C LEU A 32 33.76 9.46 40.82
N ASP A 33 34.30 8.39 41.39
CA ASP A 33 35.72 8.02 41.27
C ASP A 33 35.98 6.81 40.35
N SER A 34 34.92 6.12 39.91
CA SER A 34 34.99 4.86 39.19
C SER A 34 33.96 4.75 38.08
N VAL A 35 34.24 3.91 37.09
CA VAL A 35 33.36 3.63 35.94
C VAL A 35 31.96 3.18 36.40
N SER A 36 31.84 2.32 37.41
CA SER A 36 30.53 1.90 37.94
C SER A 36 29.72 3.05 38.55
N LYS A 37 30.38 4.00 39.23
CA LYS A 37 29.70 5.19 39.76
C LYS A 37 29.30 6.15 38.64
N LEU A 38 30.12 6.25 37.59
CA LEU A 38 29.83 7.05 36.41
C LEU A 38 28.59 6.52 35.65
N ILE A 39 28.47 5.19 35.50
CA ILE A 39 27.28 4.51 34.97
C ILE A 39 26.03 4.87 35.79
N ALA A 40 26.12 4.72 37.12
CA ALA A 40 25.00 5.03 38.02
C ALA A 40 24.60 6.50 37.93
N ALA A 41 25.57 7.41 37.77
CA ALA A 41 25.31 8.83 37.60
C ALA A 41 24.57 9.14 36.28
N PHE A 42 24.98 8.53 35.16
CA PHE A 42 24.30 8.68 33.87
C PHE A 42 22.87 8.13 33.91
N GLN A 43 22.67 6.99 34.57
CA GLN A 43 21.35 6.41 34.76
C GLN A 43 20.43 7.31 35.59
N ALA A 44 20.96 7.95 36.62
CA ALA A 44 20.19 8.82 37.52
C ALA A 44 19.84 10.19 36.92
N LEU A 45 20.26 10.49 35.68
CA LEU A 45 19.90 11.73 35.01
C LEU A 45 18.40 11.80 34.71
N PRO A 46 17.77 12.98 34.81
CA PRO A 46 16.42 13.20 34.33
C PRO A 46 16.31 12.78 32.86
N ASN A 47 15.33 11.92 32.53
CA ASN A 47 15.12 11.37 31.20
C ASN A 47 16.27 10.51 30.64
N SER A 48 17.10 9.91 31.50
CA SER A 48 18.12 8.96 31.05
C SER A 48 17.47 7.83 30.23
N PRO A 49 17.97 7.50 29.03
CA PRO A 49 17.45 6.37 28.25
C PRO A 49 17.66 5.02 28.95
N LEU A 50 18.46 5.00 30.03
CA LEU A 50 18.81 3.83 30.81
C LEU A 50 18.18 3.83 32.21
N ALA A 51 17.22 4.72 32.49
CA ALA A 51 16.60 4.86 33.81
C ALA A 51 16.00 3.56 34.36
N SER A 52 15.54 2.65 33.49
CA SER A 52 14.94 1.36 33.86
C SER A 52 15.91 0.17 33.82
N ALA A 53 17.17 0.37 33.40
CA ALA A 53 18.16 -0.70 33.32
C ALA A 53 18.71 -1.09 34.71
N PHE A 54 19.22 -2.31 34.87
CA PHE A 54 19.98 -2.65 36.07
C PHE A 54 21.42 -2.16 35.93
N VAL A 55 21.96 -1.44 36.93
CA VAL A 55 23.34 -0.88 36.86
C VAL A 55 24.38 -1.95 36.57
N GLY A 56 24.20 -3.16 37.12
CA GLY A 56 25.11 -4.29 36.93
C GLY A 56 25.14 -4.84 35.50
N ASP A 57 24.12 -4.52 34.71
CA ASP A 57 24.03 -4.91 33.31
C ASP A 57 24.60 -3.83 32.38
N LEU A 58 25.06 -2.70 32.90
CA LEU A 58 25.60 -1.61 32.07
C LEU A 58 27.13 -1.65 32.01
N THR A 59 27.67 -1.34 30.84
CA THR A 59 29.11 -1.32 30.55
C THR A 59 29.49 -0.04 29.82
N ILE A 60 30.70 0.46 30.08
CA ILE A 60 31.27 1.64 29.38
C ILE A 60 32.37 1.18 28.44
N HIS A 61 32.46 1.81 27.27
CA HIS A 61 33.43 1.51 26.22
C HIS A 61 34.06 2.81 25.70
N PHE A 62 35.31 2.74 25.21
CA PHE A 62 35.98 3.88 24.56
C PHE A 62 35.37 4.20 23.18
N VAL A 63 34.90 3.18 22.46
CA VAL A 63 34.26 3.27 21.14
C VAL A 63 33.12 2.26 21.06
N VAL A 64 32.22 2.41 20.09
CA VAL A 64 31.01 1.57 19.98
C VAL A 64 31.38 0.09 20.00
N ASP A 65 32.26 -0.40 19.11
CA ASP A 65 32.57 -1.83 19.02
C ASP A 65 33.81 -2.26 19.82
N GLY A 66 34.21 -1.47 20.82
CA GLY A 66 35.39 -1.72 21.65
C GLY A 66 35.12 -2.63 22.86
N PRO A 67 36.17 -3.15 23.52
CA PRO A 67 36.01 -3.90 24.76
C PRO A 67 35.44 -3.01 25.88
N ALA A 68 34.72 -3.63 26.82
CA ALA A 68 34.21 -2.93 28.00
C ALA A 68 35.36 -2.52 28.93
N ILE A 69 35.27 -1.31 29.48
CA ILE A 69 36.14 -0.82 30.54
C ILE A 69 35.67 -1.46 31.86
N PRO A 70 36.56 -2.11 32.63
CA PRO A 70 36.19 -2.69 33.91
C PRO A 70 35.56 -1.67 34.85
N GLY A 71 34.46 -2.03 35.53
CA GLY A 71 33.71 -1.10 36.39
C GLY A 71 34.50 -0.51 37.56
N ASN A 72 35.52 -1.23 38.03
CA ASN A 72 36.45 -0.79 39.07
C ASN A 72 37.58 0.12 38.56
N THR A 73 37.62 0.45 37.27
CA THR A 73 38.58 1.39 36.69
C THR A 73 38.32 2.78 37.26
N LEU A 74 39.38 3.46 37.71
CA LEU A 74 39.32 4.83 38.19
C LEU A 74 39.07 5.79 37.02
N LEU A 75 38.23 6.80 37.21
CA LEU A 75 37.95 7.75 36.12
C LEU A 75 39.17 8.57 35.72
N THR A 76 40.06 8.86 36.66
CA THR A 76 41.31 9.59 36.44
C THR A 76 42.30 8.86 35.52
N SER A 77 42.09 7.58 35.22
CA SER A 77 42.91 6.83 34.27
C SER A 77 42.40 6.91 32.83
N ILE A 78 41.22 7.51 32.60
CA ILE A 78 40.67 7.73 31.26
C ILE A 78 41.34 8.99 30.67
N GLN A 79 42.16 8.79 29.63
CA GLN A 79 42.98 9.84 29.03
C GLN A 79 42.22 10.65 27.96
N HIS A 80 42.59 11.93 27.79
CA HIS A 80 42.21 12.70 26.60
C HIS A 80 42.83 12.08 25.33
N PRO A 81 42.15 12.12 24.17
CA PRO A 81 40.87 12.78 23.89
C PRO A 81 39.60 12.07 24.41
N VAL A 82 39.70 10.88 24.98
CA VAL A 82 38.53 10.06 25.34
C VAL A 82 37.81 10.58 26.59
N GLY A 83 36.47 10.54 26.56
CA GLY A 83 35.62 11.15 27.59
C GLY A 83 35.35 12.64 27.39
N SER A 84 35.82 13.23 26.28
CA SER A 84 35.49 14.60 25.86
C SER A 84 34.19 14.66 25.05
N TYR A 85 33.65 15.85 24.81
CA TYR A 85 32.45 16.05 24.01
C TYR A 85 32.60 15.46 22.59
N ASP A 86 33.76 15.65 21.96
CA ASP A 86 34.05 15.17 20.60
C ASP A 86 34.35 13.66 20.56
N GLN A 87 34.85 13.10 21.67
CA GLN A 87 35.11 11.66 21.81
C GLN A 87 34.53 11.12 23.12
N PRO A 88 33.20 11.02 23.21
CA PRO A 88 32.52 10.63 24.44
C PRO A 88 32.65 9.13 24.69
N LEU A 89 32.58 8.74 25.97
CA LEU A 89 32.47 7.35 26.39
C LEU A 89 31.11 6.79 25.96
N VAL A 90 31.08 5.51 25.58
CA VAL A 90 29.86 4.83 25.12
C VAL A 90 29.34 3.92 26.23
N ILE A 91 28.08 4.10 26.64
CA ILE A 91 27.42 3.21 27.60
C ILE A 91 26.52 2.20 26.87
N LYS A 92 26.54 0.93 27.29
CA LYS A 92 25.78 -0.20 26.70
C LYS A 92 25.19 -1.12 27.76
N SER A 93 24.16 -1.89 27.40
CA SER A 93 23.67 -3.02 28.19
C SER A 93 24.39 -4.32 27.80
N GLY A 94 24.76 -5.15 28.77
CA GLY A 94 25.75 -6.23 28.70
C GLY A 94 25.19 -7.64 28.90
N ILE A 95 23.89 -7.88 28.70
CA ILE A 95 23.32 -9.23 28.81
C ILE A 95 23.87 -10.12 27.67
N VAL A 96 24.74 -11.08 28.04
CA VAL A 96 25.27 -12.13 27.18
C VAL A 96 25.10 -13.49 27.87
N HIS A 97 24.04 -14.23 27.57
CA HIS A 97 23.99 -15.70 27.70
C HIS A 97 23.18 -16.30 26.52
N GLY A 98 23.87 -17.13 25.71
CA GLY A 98 23.54 -17.55 24.33
C GLY A 98 22.42 -18.60 24.16
N PRO A 99 22.30 -19.32 23.01
CA PRO A 99 23.20 -19.44 21.85
C PRO A 99 22.70 -18.72 20.58
N THR A 100 23.65 -18.29 19.76
CA THR A 100 23.63 -17.91 18.33
C THR A 100 22.25 -17.68 17.68
N VAL A 101 21.68 -16.49 17.89
CA VAL A 101 20.80 -15.80 16.93
C VAL A 101 21.34 -14.37 16.78
N GLY A 102 21.37 -13.86 15.55
CA GLY A 102 22.26 -12.81 15.09
C GLY A 102 22.28 -11.52 15.92
N ILE A 103 23.48 -11.06 16.22
CA ILE A 103 23.85 -9.83 16.94
C ILE A 103 23.46 -8.53 16.18
N ASN A 104 22.66 -8.62 15.12
CA ASN A 104 22.16 -7.47 14.36
C ASN A 104 20.85 -6.88 14.87
N ASP A 105 20.17 -7.50 15.85
CA ASP A 105 18.79 -7.12 16.24
C ASP A 105 18.66 -6.23 17.49
N PHE A 106 19.76 -5.83 18.14
CA PHE A 106 19.70 -4.89 19.30
C PHE A 106 19.96 -3.41 18.94
N VAL A 107 20.31 -3.11 17.69
CA VAL A 107 20.23 -1.75 17.14
C VAL A 107 18.78 -1.48 16.73
N ARG A 108 17.95 -1.10 17.71
CA ARG A 108 16.63 -0.42 17.61
C ARG A 108 15.65 -0.98 18.65
N LYS A 109 15.79 -0.54 19.89
CA LYS A 109 14.62 0.03 20.57
C LYS A 109 14.93 1.46 20.96
N GLY A 110 15.17 2.27 19.92
CA GLY A 110 14.69 3.64 19.96
C GLY A 110 13.19 3.58 20.21
N ILE A 111 12.65 4.56 20.92
CA ILE A 111 11.21 4.75 20.97
C ILE A 111 10.72 4.64 19.52
N PRO A 112 9.92 3.62 19.16
CA PRO A 112 9.62 3.36 17.78
C PRO A 112 8.95 4.60 17.22
N THR A 113 9.65 5.26 16.30
CA THR A 113 9.19 6.48 15.69
C THR A 113 8.30 6.07 14.55
N TYR A 114 7.00 6.23 14.76
CA TYR A 114 5.99 5.93 13.77
C TYR A 114 5.71 7.16 12.93
N TRP A 115 5.28 6.92 11.70
CA TRP A 115 4.77 7.96 10.82
C TRP A 115 3.26 8.01 10.99
N LYS A 116 2.75 9.18 11.34
CA LYS A 116 1.34 9.43 11.59
C LYS A 116 0.77 10.23 10.43
N VAL A 117 -0.27 9.69 9.82
CA VAL A 117 -1.12 10.44 8.88
C VAL A 117 -2.36 10.89 9.63
N SER A 118 -2.45 12.21 9.82
CA SER A 118 -3.57 12.88 10.47
C SER A 118 -4.33 13.72 9.44
N GLY A 119 -5.65 13.70 9.49
CA GLY A 119 -6.46 14.42 8.51
C GLY A 119 -7.93 14.50 8.83
N ALA A 120 -8.67 15.10 7.89
CA ALA A 120 -10.09 15.29 7.95
C ALA A 120 -10.71 15.28 6.54
N LEU A 121 -11.90 14.69 6.41
CA LEU A 121 -12.76 14.77 5.24
C LEU A 121 -14.02 15.54 5.59
N SER A 122 -14.25 16.68 4.96
CA SER A 122 -15.45 17.49 5.20
C SER A 122 -16.69 16.87 4.55
N ASP A 123 -17.85 17.06 5.19
CA ASP A 123 -19.18 16.69 4.68
C ASP A 123 -19.34 15.22 4.24
N SER A 124 -18.58 14.31 4.86
CA SER A 124 -18.53 12.89 4.48
C SER A 124 -19.54 11.99 5.18
N LEU A 125 -20.18 12.45 6.27
CA LEU A 125 -21.03 11.61 7.14
C LEU A 125 -22.18 10.92 6.40
N ALA A 126 -22.83 11.63 5.47
CA ALA A 126 -23.94 11.09 4.68
C ALA A 126 -23.49 10.39 3.38
N VAL A 127 -22.19 10.41 3.07
CA VAL A 127 -21.64 9.89 1.82
C VAL A 127 -21.33 8.41 1.97
N LYS A 128 -21.98 7.59 1.15
CA LYS A 128 -21.85 6.13 1.16
C LYS A 128 -20.45 5.69 0.75
N GLY A 129 -19.93 4.68 1.43
CA GLY A 129 -18.67 4.02 1.05
C GLY A 129 -17.39 4.77 1.42
N VAL A 130 -17.45 5.98 2.00
CA VAL A 130 -16.25 6.72 2.44
C VAL A 130 -15.45 5.90 3.47
N CYS A 131 -16.08 5.47 4.57
CA CYS A 131 -15.36 4.69 5.60
C CYS A 131 -14.83 3.36 5.07
N SER A 132 -15.61 2.65 4.24
CA SER A 132 -15.17 1.42 3.56
C SER A 132 -13.90 1.66 2.75
N ARG A 133 -13.86 2.75 1.97
CA ARG A 133 -12.69 3.12 1.18
C ARG A 133 -11.49 3.48 2.05
N MET A 134 -11.70 4.20 3.16
CA MET A 134 -10.64 4.55 4.10
C MET A 134 -9.98 3.30 4.72
N TYR A 135 -10.78 2.34 5.18
CA TYR A 135 -10.28 1.07 5.71
C TYR A 135 -9.51 0.26 4.66
N ARG A 136 -10.01 0.20 3.42
CA ARG A 136 -9.33 -0.47 2.31
C ARG A 136 -7.98 0.19 1.99
N ASN A 137 -7.94 1.53 1.99
CA ASN A 137 -6.73 2.28 1.69
C ASN A 137 -5.69 2.12 2.80
N ALA A 138 -6.09 2.14 4.08
CA ALA A 138 -5.17 1.87 5.19
C ALA A 138 -4.64 0.43 5.15
N ASP A 139 -5.48 -0.54 4.80
CA ASP A 139 -5.06 -1.93 4.63
C ASP A 139 -4.03 -2.08 3.50
N ASN A 140 -4.29 -1.53 2.31
CA ASN A 140 -3.37 -1.62 1.17
C ASN A 140 -1.98 -0.98 1.42
N HIS A 141 -1.90 -0.05 2.37
CA HIS A 141 -0.67 0.70 2.67
C HIS A 141 -0.05 0.35 4.01
N LEU A 142 -0.40 -0.79 4.60
CA LEU A 142 0.23 -1.26 5.84
C LEU A 142 0.02 -0.33 7.05
N GLY A 143 -1.18 0.25 7.22
CA GLY A 143 -1.55 1.14 8.32
C GLY A 143 -1.92 0.44 9.64
N TYR A 144 -1.66 1.08 10.76
CA TYR A 144 -1.91 0.56 12.10
C TYR A 144 -2.78 1.53 12.89
N TYR A 145 -3.55 0.99 13.83
CA TYR A 145 -4.23 1.81 14.82
C TYR A 145 -3.21 2.47 15.74
N GLU A 146 -3.56 3.62 16.28
CA GLU A 146 -2.97 4.10 17.52
C GLU A 146 -3.68 3.42 18.69
N SER A 147 -2.94 2.86 19.64
CA SER A 147 -3.50 2.04 20.72
C SER A 147 -4.60 2.79 21.48
N GLY A 148 -5.78 2.19 21.54
CA GLY A 148 -6.96 2.76 22.19
C GLY A 148 -7.64 3.91 21.44
N GLN A 149 -7.26 4.18 20.18
CA GLN A 149 -7.86 5.22 19.35
C GLN A 149 -8.40 4.64 18.04
N PRO A 150 -9.60 5.04 17.60
CA PRO A 150 -10.10 4.67 16.29
C PRO A 150 -9.26 5.33 15.18
N ALA A 151 -9.06 4.60 14.09
CA ALA A 151 -8.34 5.13 12.92
C ALA A 151 -9.19 6.12 12.12
N PHE A 152 -10.50 5.89 12.07
CA PHE A 152 -11.47 6.72 11.38
C PHE A 152 -12.68 6.90 12.28
N PHE A 153 -13.08 8.15 12.54
CA PHE A 153 -14.19 8.44 13.44
C PHE A 153 -14.80 9.80 13.13
N TYR A 154 -16.10 9.95 13.41
CA TYR A 154 -16.78 11.24 13.42
C TYR A 154 -16.73 11.82 14.82
N GLU A 155 -16.53 13.14 14.92
CA GLU A 155 -16.82 13.84 16.16
C GLU A 155 -18.34 13.98 16.32
N GLU A 156 -18.85 13.89 17.54
CA GLU A 156 -20.29 13.95 17.84
C GLU A 156 -20.97 15.14 17.15
N ASN A 157 -22.03 14.87 16.39
CA ASN A 157 -22.80 15.85 15.60
C ASN A 157 -22.00 16.65 14.54
N LYS A 158 -20.83 16.17 14.10
CA LYS A 158 -20.06 16.81 13.02
C LYS A 158 -20.02 15.95 11.76
N PRO A 159 -20.20 16.53 10.57
CA PRO A 159 -20.21 15.76 9.33
C PRO A 159 -18.80 15.42 8.81
N THR A 160 -17.76 15.65 9.60
CA THR A 160 -16.36 15.54 9.20
C THR A 160 -15.72 14.27 9.75
N LEU A 161 -15.24 13.39 8.86
CA LEU A 161 -14.49 12.20 9.26
C LEU A 161 -13.06 12.58 9.63
N LYS A 162 -12.59 12.18 10.81
CA LYS A 162 -11.20 12.31 11.23
C LYS A 162 -10.38 11.09 10.82
N ILE A 163 -9.12 11.34 10.50
CA ILE A 163 -8.15 10.33 10.08
C ILE A 163 -7.01 10.28 11.08
N ASN A 164 -6.70 9.08 11.57
CA ASN A 164 -5.60 8.82 12.49
C ASN A 164 -4.97 7.45 12.19
N VAL A 165 -3.95 7.40 11.33
CA VAL A 165 -3.32 6.13 10.95
C VAL A 165 -1.82 6.19 11.19
N LEU A 166 -1.28 5.17 11.86
CA LEU A 166 0.16 5.00 12.08
C LEU A 166 0.78 4.08 11.03
N PHE A 167 2.05 4.32 10.72
CA PHE A 167 2.84 3.51 9.80
C PHE A 167 4.24 3.33 10.36
N GLU A 168 4.81 2.13 10.17
CA GLU A 168 6.19 1.84 10.56
C GLU A 168 7.20 2.54 9.64
N THR A 169 6.83 2.83 8.39
CA THR A 169 7.72 3.44 7.38
C THR A 169 7.18 4.76 6.84
N LYS A 170 8.10 5.69 6.54
CA LYS A 170 7.78 6.97 5.90
C LYS A 170 7.11 6.78 4.55
N GLU A 171 7.61 5.82 3.79
CA GLU A 171 7.14 5.53 2.44
C GLU A 171 5.67 5.14 2.42
N ASN A 172 5.26 4.22 3.31
CA ASN A 172 3.86 3.80 3.40
C ASN A 172 2.94 4.95 3.81
N ALA A 173 3.37 5.78 4.77
CA ALA A 173 2.63 6.97 5.16
C ALA A 173 2.46 7.98 4.02
N LEU A 174 3.52 8.22 3.23
CA LEU A 174 3.48 9.11 2.07
C LEU A 174 2.62 8.53 0.93
N ARG A 175 2.70 7.23 0.66
CA ARG A 175 1.85 6.56 -0.35
C ARG A 175 0.38 6.63 0.04
N PHE A 176 0.06 6.35 1.30
CA PHE A 176 -1.30 6.50 1.82
C PHE A 176 -1.79 7.95 1.72
N ASP A 177 -1.01 8.95 2.16
CA ASP A 177 -1.37 10.37 2.06
C ASP A 177 -1.60 10.81 0.61
N SER A 178 -0.72 10.41 -0.31
CA SER A 178 -0.87 10.72 -1.74
C SER A 178 -2.12 10.07 -2.32
N HIS A 179 -2.39 8.80 -2.01
CA HIS A 179 -3.56 8.10 -2.51
C HIS A 179 -4.84 8.76 -1.96
N LEU A 180 -4.87 9.03 -0.66
CA LEU A 180 -5.96 9.71 0.02
C LEU A 180 -6.28 11.07 -0.60
N ARG A 181 -5.29 11.91 -0.90
CA ARG A 181 -5.54 13.22 -1.55
C ARG A 181 -6.12 13.07 -2.96
N ASN A 182 -5.64 12.08 -3.71
CA ASN A 182 -6.09 11.82 -5.08
C ASN A 182 -7.53 11.29 -5.15
N GLU A 183 -8.07 10.71 -4.07
CA GLU A 183 -9.46 10.25 -4.02
C GLU A 183 -10.47 11.37 -4.30
N SER A 184 -10.13 12.62 -3.98
CA SER A 184 -10.97 13.80 -4.28
C SER A 184 -11.20 14.04 -5.78
N ILE A 185 -10.27 13.58 -6.63
CA ILE A 185 -10.33 13.74 -8.09
C ILE A 185 -10.47 12.40 -8.81
N THR A 186 -10.38 11.27 -8.09
CA THR A 186 -10.46 9.93 -8.68
C THR A 186 -11.90 9.63 -9.10
N ILE A 187 -12.08 9.31 -10.37
CA ILE A 187 -13.37 8.89 -10.93
C ILE A 187 -13.78 7.58 -10.26
N ASN A 188 -15.06 7.46 -9.89
CA ASN A 188 -15.63 6.34 -9.12
C ASN A 188 -15.15 6.22 -7.65
N SER A 189 -14.41 7.21 -7.13
CA SER A 189 -14.20 7.31 -5.70
C SER A 189 -15.48 7.77 -4.99
N PRO A 190 -15.88 7.16 -3.86
CA PRO A 190 -16.93 7.73 -3.01
C PRO A 190 -16.54 9.10 -2.42
N MET A 191 -15.25 9.45 -2.47
CA MET A 191 -14.73 10.74 -1.99
C MET A 191 -14.52 11.76 -3.11
N ASN A 192 -14.95 11.44 -4.34
CA ASN A 192 -14.85 12.38 -5.45
C ASN A 192 -15.57 13.70 -5.10
N SER A 193 -14.93 14.83 -5.38
CA SER A 193 -15.39 16.18 -5.04
C SER A 193 -15.48 16.51 -3.54
N LEU A 194 -15.07 15.61 -2.63
CA LEU A 194 -14.94 15.92 -1.21
C LEU A 194 -13.64 16.69 -0.92
N THR A 195 -13.69 17.57 0.07
CA THR A 195 -12.50 18.27 0.56
C THR A 195 -11.74 17.38 1.52
N ILE A 196 -10.53 16.98 1.13
CA ILE A 196 -9.64 16.11 1.91
C ILE A 196 -8.42 16.91 2.36
N ASN A 197 -8.23 17.01 3.67
CA ASN A 197 -7.05 17.63 4.27
C ASN A 197 -6.31 16.60 5.10
N SER A 198 -5.08 16.26 4.73
CA SER A 198 -4.23 15.34 5.46
C SER A 198 -2.82 15.90 5.64
N SER A 199 -2.03 15.28 6.51
CA SER A 199 -0.64 15.63 6.75
C SER A 199 0.11 14.43 7.29
N VAL A 200 1.39 14.32 6.94
CA VAL A 200 2.30 13.28 7.43
C VAL A 200 3.25 13.89 8.45
N SER A 201 3.34 13.27 9.62
CA SER A 201 4.21 13.69 10.72
C SER A 201 4.87 12.48 11.38
N THR A 202 5.89 12.70 12.19
CA THR A 202 6.50 11.65 13.04
C THR A 202 5.94 11.73 14.45
N THR A 203 5.70 10.58 15.07
CA THR A 203 5.34 10.48 16.49
C THR A 203 6.17 9.41 17.18
N SER A 204 6.70 9.76 18.35
CA SER A 204 7.39 8.82 19.25
C SER A 204 6.55 8.49 20.48
N THR A 205 5.47 9.22 20.74
CA THR A 205 4.62 9.00 21.92
C THR A 205 3.44 8.07 21.64
N ALA A 206 3.09 7.87 20.37
CA ALA A 206 2.00 6.98 19.98
C ALA A 206 2.40 5.52 20.18
N GLN A 207 1.53 4.75 20.84
CA GLN A 207 1.68 3.31 20.91
C GLN A 207 1.04 2.68 19.67
N LEU A 208 1.78 1.83 18.97
CA LEU A 208 1.25 1.07 17.85
C LEU A 208 0.22 0.07 18.36
N GLY A 209 -0.99 0.13 17.82
CA GLY A 209 -2.03 -0.86 18.02
C GLY A 209 -1.95 -1.99 17.00
N GLU A 210 -3.06 -2.70 16.85
CA GLU A 210 -3.22 -3.74 15.84
C GLU A 210 -3.10 -3.18 14.41
N ARG A 211 -2.78 -4.08 13.48
CA ARG A 211 -2.78 -3.76 12.05
C ARG A 211 -4.23 -3.53 11.59
N ILE A 212 -4.46 -2.45 10.84
CA ILE A 212 -5.77 -2.14 10.26
C ILE A 212 -6.00 -3.06 9.05
N TYR A 213 -6.98 -3.94 9.14
CA TYR A 213 -7.43 -4.73 8.00
C TYR A 213 -8.74 -4.19 7.46
N TYR A 214 -9.03 -4.43 6.18
CA TYR A 214 -10.31 -4.04 5.60
C TYR A 214 -11.49 -4.71 6.32
N LYS A 215 -11.30 -5.90 6.88
CA LYS A 215 -12.32 -6.61 7.69
C LYS A 215 -12.71 -5.89 8.98
N ASP A 216 -11.93 -4.90 9.42
CA ASP A 216 -12.21 -4.12 10.64
C ASP A 216 -13.31 -3.07 10.39
N TYR A 217 -13.64 -2.82 9.11
CA TYR A 217 -14.81 -2.05 8.73
C TYR A 217 -16.10 -2.80 9.09
N ILE A 218 -16.99 -2.14 9.86
CA ILE A 218 -18.30 -2.67 10.24
C ILE A 218 -19.35 -2.10 9.29
N PRO A 219 -19.92 -2.91 8.37
CA PRO A 219 -20.84 -2.41 7.35
C PRO A 219 -22.19 -1.91 7.93
N THR A 220 -22.57 -2.40 9.10
CA THR A 220 -23.84 -2.07 9.76
C THR A 220 -23.75 -0.88 10.73
N ASP A 221 -22.60 -0.20 10.78
CA ASP A 221 -22.43 1.00 11.60
C ASP A 221 -23.37 2.13 11.11
N SER A 222 -23.98 2.85 12.05
CA SER A 222 -24.88 3.95 11.76
C SER A 222 -24.14 5.22 11.32
N GLU A 223 -22.88 5.37 11.71
CA GLU A 223 -22.04 6.52 11.37
C GLU A 223 -21.19 6.21 10.12
N SER A 224 -21.62 6.78 8.98
CA SER A 224 -21.25 6.39 7.60
C SER A 224 -22.16 5.28 7.06
N PRO A 225 -23.18 5.63 6.25
CA PRO A 225 -24.01 4.63 5.62
C PRO A 225 -23.12 3.67 4.84
N GLN A 226 -23.44 2.38 4.98
CA GLN A 226 -22.71 1.30 4.35
C GLN A 226 -22.33 1.72 2.92
N ASP A 227 -21.19 1.23 2.45
CA ASP A 227 -21.21 0.78 1.06
C ASP A 227 -22.28 -0.34 0.98
N THR A 228 -23.59 -0.02 1.13
CA THR A 228 -24.48 -0.29 0.02
C THR A 228 -23.62 0.26 -1.05
N GLN A 229 -22.97 -0.65 -1.78
CA GLN A 229 -22.82 -0.44 -3.18
C GLN A 229 -24.01 0.52 -3.47
N SER A 230 -23.70 1.78 -3.76
CA SER A 230 -24.06 2.15 -5.10
C SER A 230 -23.61 0.91 -5.84
N VAL A 231 -24.60 0.02 -6.05
CA VAL A 231 -24.84 -0.57 -7.32
C VAL A 231 -24.63 0.68 -8.15
N ILE A 232 -23.36 0.90 -8.50
CA ILE A 232 -23.01 1.47 -9.73
C ILE A 232 -23.90 0.57 -10.56
N THR A 233 -25.01 1.12 -11.00
CA THR A 233 -25.91 0.44 -11.90
C THR A 233 -25.20 0.38 -13.24
N ILE A 234 -23.91 0.05 -13.23
CA ILE A 234 -23.33 -0.85 -14.17
C ILE A 234 -23.51 -2.24 -13.54
N GLN A 235 -24.78 -2.69 -13.49
CA GLN A 235 -25.05 -4.12 -13.39
C GLN A 235 -24.45 -4.74 -14.66
N PHE A 236 -23.18 -5.12 -14.61
CA PHE A 236 -22.68 -6.06 -15.59
C PHE A 236 -23.37 -7.38 -15.30
N SER A 237 -24.09 -7.90 -16.30
CA SER A 237 -24.55 -9.28 -16.21
C SER A 237 -23.34 -10.18 -16.00
N THR A 238 -23.45 -11.17 -15.12
CA THR A 238 -22.37 -12.12 -14.87
C THR A 238 -22.67 -13.46 -15.53
N PHE A 239 -21.63 -14.16 -15.98
CA PHE A 239 -21.73 -15.55 -16.37
C PHE A 239 -21.40 -16.48 -15.19
N GLU A 240 -22.24 -17.48 -14.99
CA GLU A 240 -21.92 -18.61 -14.12
C GLU A 240 -20.80 -19.45 -14.74
N LYS A 241 -19.98 -20.10 -13.92
CA LYS A 241 -18.85 -20.92 -14.41
C LYS A 241 -19.27 -22.08 -15.33
N THR A 242 -20.52 -22.50 -15.24
CA THR A 242 -21.11 -23.55 -16.06
C THR A 242 -21.71 -23.03 -17.36
N SER A 243 -21.73 -21.71 -17.60
CA SER A 243 -22.27 -21.16 -18.83
C SER A 243 -21.32 -21.40 -20.00
N ASP A 244 -21.91 -21.52 -21.19
CA ASP A 244 -21.17 -21.69 -22.43
C ASP A 244 -20.25 -20.50 -22.71
N GLU A 245 -20.68 -19.28 -22.44
CA GLU A 245 -19.88 -18.08 -22.64
C GLU A 245 -18.66 -18.08 -21.72
N PHE A 246 -18.79 -18.52 -20.47
CA PHE A 246 -17.63 -18.66 -19.58
C PHE A 246 -16.68 -19.78 -20.05
N LYS A 247 -17.21 -20.89 -20.56
CA LYS A 247 -16.41 -22.03 -21.05
C LYS A 247 -15.66 -21.70 -22.34
N TYR A 248 -16.32 -21.00 -23.26
CA TYR A 248 -15.87 -20.85 -24.65
C TYR A 248 -15.42 -19.44 -25.02
N GLN A 249 -15.93 -18.40 -24.37
CA GLN A 249 -15.70 -16.99 -24.72
C GLN A 249 -14.96 -16.23 -23.62
N ARG A 250 -14.25 -16.95 -22.75
CA ARG A 250 -13.33 -16.41 -21.74
C ARG A 250 -11.92 -16.30 -22.31
N ILE A 251 -11.24 -15.18 -22.03
CA ILE A 251 -9.86 -14.95 -22.48
C ILE A 251 -8.80 -15.13 -21.38
N GLU A 252 -9.22 -15.23 -20.12
CA GLU A 252 -8.34 -15.43 -18.96
C GLU A 252 -8.28 -16.90 -18.51
N LYS A 253 -7.26 -17.25 -17.75
CA LYS A 253 -7.14 -18.57 -17.09
C LYS A 253 -8.13 -18.72 -15.93
N LEU A 254 -8.52 -19.96 -15.65
CA LEU A 254 -9.49 -20.29 -14.59
C LEU A 254 -9.06 -19.77 -13.20
N SER A 255 -7.75 -19.77 -12.91
CA SER A 255 -7.23 -19.37 -11.60
C SER A 255 -7.50 -17.90 -11.25
N ILE A 256 -7.80 -17.04 -12.25
CA ILE A 256 -8.14 -15.63 -12.01
C ILE A 256 -9.48 -15.48 -11.28
N PHE A 257 -10.43 -16.39 -11.52
CA PHE A 257 -11.79 -16.30 -10.98
C PHE A 257 -11.92 -16.98 -9.61
N GLY A 258 -10.86 -17.53 -9.02
CA GLY A 258 -10.91 -18.19 -7.71
C GLY A 258 -11.96 -19.32 -7.63
N SER A 259 -12.35 -19.73 -6.41
CA SER A 259 -13.37 -20.79 -6.21
C SER A 259 -14.80 -20.29 -6.43
N MET A 260 -15.09 -19.01 -6.14
CA MET A 260 -16.43 -18.42 -6.19
C MET A 260 -16.61 -17.28 -7.22
N GLY A 261 -15.55 -16.83 -7.90
CA GLY A 261 -15.64 -15.66 -8.78
C GLY A 261 -16.47 -15.94 -10.03
N LYS A 262 -17.38 -15.02 -10.32
CA LYS A 262 -18.16 -14.97 -11.55
C LYS A 262 -17.42 -14.13 -12.57
N ALA A 263 -17.52 -14.48 -13.85
CA ALA A 263 -17.05 -13.58 -14.89
C ALA A 263 -18.10 -12.53 -15.19
N GLU A 264 -17.67 -11.32 -15.49
CA GLU A 264 -18.52 -10.30 -16.08
C GLU A 264 -18.76 -10.60 -17.56
N SER A 265 -19.97 -10.37 -18.00
CA SER A 265 -20.40 -10.41 -19.40
C SER A 265 -20.02 -9.08 -20.03
N CYS A 266 -18.83 -9.08 -20.64
CA CYS A 266 -18.30 -7.92 -21.34
C CYS A 266 -18.93 -7.83 -22.73
N HIS A 267 -19.69 -6.76 -22.97
CA HIS A 267 -20.19 -6.41 -24.29
C HIS A 267 -19.07 -5.88 -25.19
N LEU A 268 -18.97 -6.38 -26.41
CA LEU A 268 -18.09 -5.79 -27.42
C LEU A 268 -18.69 -4.49 -27.96
N ILE A 269 -19.94 -4.53 -28.45
CA ILE A 269 -20.78 -3.36 -28.69
C ILE A 269 -21.61 -3.12 -27.43
N SER A 270 -21.40 -1.98 -26.76
CA SER A 270 -22.02 -1.72 -25.47
C SER A 270 -23.55 -1.72 -25.53
N ASP A 271 -24.18 -2.19 -24.46
CA ASP A 271 -25.64 -2.12 -24.28
C ASP A 271 -26.17 -0.70 -24.53
N SER A 272 -25.47 0.33 -24.01
CA SER A 272 -25.83 1.73 -24.25
C SER A 272 -25.83 2.10 -25.74
N HIS A 273 -24.86 1.60 -26.52
CA HIS A 273 -24.81 1.86 -27.95
C HIS A 273 -25.95 1.12 -28.67
N CYS A 274 -26.18 -0.14 -28.34
CA CYS A 274 -27.29 -0.91 -28.92
C CYS A 274 -28.66 -0.28 -28.64
N ARG A 275 -28.87 0.28 -27.44
CA ARG A 275 -30.10 1.00 -27.07
C ARG A 275 -30.25 2.34 -27.78
N ASN A 276 -29.16 3.06 -28.01
CA ASN A 276 -29.18 4.38 -28.65
C ASN A 276 -29.27 4.32 -30.18
N TYR A 277 -28.85 3.20 -30.79
CA TYR A 277 -28.82 3.03 -32.24
C TYR A 277 -29.60 1.79 -32.67
N PRO A 278 -30.84 1.92 -33.17
CA PRO A 278 -31.72 0.79 -33.49
C PRO A 278 -31.11 -0.25 -34.46
N SER A 279 -30.19 0.16 -35.34
CA SER A 279 -29.48 -0.76 -36.24
C SER A 279 -28.57 -1.77 -35.51
N TYR A 280 -28.24 -1.52 -34.25
CA TYR A 280 -27.40 -2.35 -33.39
C TYR A 280 -28.18 -3.15 -32.34
N GLU A 281 -29.49 -2.94 -32.19
CA GLU A 281 -30.34 -3.64 -31.20
C GLU A 281 -30.19 -5.16 -31.27
N LYS A 282 -30.09 -5.71 -32.49
CA LYS A 282 -29.90 -7.15 -32.74
C LYS A 282 -28.64 -7.75 -32.09
N TYR A 283 -27.65 -6.94 -31.74
CA TYR A 283 -26.43 -7.40 -31.08
C TYR A 283 -26.52 -7.33 -29.56
N ASP A 284 -27.48 -6.59 -28.99
CA ASP A 284 -27.53 -6.38 -27.56
C ASP A 284 -27.60 -7.71 -26.80
N LYS A 285 -28.50 -8.62 -27.18
CA LYS A 285 -28.62 -9.93 -26.50
C LYS A 285 -27.92 -11.09 -27.20
N ASP A 286 -27.15 -10.82 -28.25
CA ASP A 286 -26.45 -11.89 -28.98
C ASP A 286 -25.24 -12.39 -28.17
N PRO A 287 -25.10 -13.69 -27.88
CA PRO A 287 -23.95 -14.22 -27.15
C PRO A 287 -22.63 -13.98 -27.87
N ASN A 288 -22.62 -13.82 -29.20
CA ASN A 288 -21.43 -13.51 -29.98
C ASN A 288 -21.01 -12.02 -29.86
N ASN A 289 -21.79 -11.19 -29.18
CA ASN A 289 -21.39 -9.84 -28.76
C ASN A 289 -20.78 -9.84 -27.34
N ARG A 290 -20.41 -11.00 -26.80
CA ARG A 290 -19.93 -11.14 -25.42
C ARG A 290 -18.56 -11.79 -25.31
N LEU A 291 -17.81 -11.33 -24.32
CA LEU A 291 -16.67 -12.03 -23.75
C LEU A 291 -16.89 -12.20 -22.25
N ALA A 292 -16.37 -13.30 -21.70
CA ALA A 292 -16.32 -13.52 -20.27
C ALA A 292 -14.97 -13.01 -19.73
N MET A 293 -15.00 -11.99 -18.89
CA MET A 293 -13.79 -11.36 -18.31
C MET A 293 -13.90 -11.23 -16.80
N SER A 294 -12.77 -11.18 -16.11
CA SER A 294 -12.70 -10.74 -14.72
C SER A 294 -13.04 -9.25 -14.63
N MET A 295 -13.47 -8.81 -13.45
CA MET A 295 -13.77 -7.40 -13.18
C MET A 295 -12.59 -6.48 -13.51
N ASP A 296 -11.36 -6.89 -13.15
CA ASP A 296 -10.14 -6.14 -13.46
C ASP A 296 -9.97 -5.97 -14.98
N LEU A 297 -9.97 -7.11 -15.71
CA LEU A 297 -9.68 -7.10 -17.14
C LEU A 297 -10.79 -6.40 -17.93
N HIS A 298 -12.04 -6.58 -17.53
CA HIS A 298 -13.16 -5.85 -18.11
C HIS A 298 -13.00 -4.35 -17.89
N GLY A 299 -12.70 -3.92 -16.67
CA GLY A 299 -12.47 -2.51 -16.33
C GLY A 299 -11.37 -1.87 -17.18
N TRP A 300 -10.25 -2.59 -17.39
CA TRP A 300 -9.15 -2.14 -18.25
C TRP A 300 -9.53 -2.08 -19.73
N PHE A 301 -10.44 -2.95 -20.19
CA PHE A 301 -10.90 -3.00 -21.59
C PHE A 301 -11.90 -1.89 -21.94
N ILE A 302 -12.65 -1.39 -20.95
CA ILE A 302 -13.65 -0.35 -21.13
C ILE A 302 -13.28 0.98 -20.48
N ASN A 303 -12.03 1.14 -20.05
CA ASN A 303 -11.51 2.32 -19.37
C ASN A 303 -12.33 2.78 -18.16
N LEU A 304 -12.79 1.82 -17.34
CA LEU A 304 -13.58 2.11 -16.14
C LEU A 304 -12.72 2.65 -14.98
N SER A 305 -11.48 2.17 -14.87
CA SER A 305 -10.52 2.51 -13.81
C SER A 305 -9.24 3.15 -14.34
N THR A 306 -9.22 3.49 -15.63
CA THR A 306 -8.06 4.03 -16.35
C THR A 306 -8.50 5.15 -17.28
N GLU A 307 -7.60 6.06 -17.62
CA GLU A 307 -7.90 7.20 -18.49
C GLU A 307 -8.30 6.76 -19.91
N ILE A 308 -7.56 5.80 -20.46
CA ILE A 308 -7.86 5.10 -21.71
C ILE A 308 -7.79 3.58 -21.52
N PRO A 309 -8.37 2.77 -22.42
CA PRO A 309 -8.30 1.32 -22.29
C PRO A 309 -6.85 0.84 -22.31
N LEU A 310 -6.48 -0.14 -21.48
CA LEU A 310 -5.10 -0.63 -21.40
C LEU A 310 -4.75 -1.62 -22.52
N PHE A 311 -5.75 -2.12 -23.23
CA PHE A 311 -5.57 -3.00 -24.38
C PHE A 311 -6.79 -2.97 -25.30
N TYR A 312 -6.61 -3.47 -26.51
CA TYR A 312 -7.70 -3.86 -27.39
C TYR A 312 -7.49 -5.28 -27.92
N LEU A 313 -8.55 -5.80 -28.54
CA LEU A 313 -8.57 -7.13 -29.14
C LEU A 313 -8.75 -6.98 -30.65
N LYS A 314 -8.01 -7.79 -31.41
CA LYS A 314 -8.10 -7.85 -32.87
C LYS A 314 -8.21 -9.29 -33.33
N ILE A 315 -8.98 -9.55 -34.39
CA ILE A 315 -9.04 -10.89 -34.99
C ILE A 315 -7.77 -11.16 -35.80
N VAL A 316 -7.11 -12.27 -35.49
CA VAL A 316 -5.98 -12.80 -36.26
C VAL A 316 -6.50 -13.79 -37.30
N SER A 317 -7.32 -14.75 -36.87
CA SER A 317 -7.89 -15.76 -37.75
C SER A 317 -9.19 -16.33 -37.20
N ILE A 318 -9.99 -16.92 -38.08
CA ILE A 318 -11.20 -17.67 -37.74
C ILE A 318 -11.06 -19.03 -38.43
N SER A 319 -11.41 -20.12 -37.76
CA SER A 319 -11.42 -21.44 -38.37
C SER A 319 -12.43 -21.53 -39.51
N ASP A 320 -12.08 -22.26 -40.58
CA ASP A 320 -12.98 -22.47 -41.72
C ASP A 320 -14.16 -23.41 -41.40
N SER A 321 -14.02 -24.19 -40.32
CA SER A 321 -15.04 -25.11 -39.83
C SER A 321 -15.29 -24.92 -38.33
N VAL A 322 -16.39 -25.49 -37.86
CA VAL A 322 -16.64 -25.73 -36.44
C VAL A 322 -15.51 -26.59 -35.85
N ILE A 323 -15.05 -26.24 -34.66
CA ILE A 323 -13.96 -26.91 -33.94
C ILE A 323 -14.47 -27.67 -32.71
N VAL A 324 -15.45 -27.11 -31.99
CA VAL A 324 -15.99 -27.72 -30.76
C VAL A 324 -17.43 -27.30 -30.55
N GLU A 325 -18.32 -28.25 -30.22
CA GLU A 325 -19.72 -27.99 -29.83
C GLU A 325 -20.41 -26.88 -30.65
N ASP A 326 -20.43 -27.02 -31.98
CA ASP A 326 -21.04 -26.06 -32.93
C ASP A 326 -20.42 -24.64 -32.94
N ARG A 327 -19.19 -24.50 -32.46
CA ARG A 327 -18.46 -23.24 -32.37
C ARG A 327 -17.20 -23.22 -33.23
N TYR A 328 -16.97 -22.08 -33.86
CA TYR A 328 -15.77 -21.74 -34.61
C TYR A 328 -14.72 -21.20 -33.66
N LYS A 329 -13.45 -21.58 -33.87
CA LYS A 329 -12.33 -21.00 -33.13
C LYS A 329 -11.98 -19.64 -33.74
N VAL A 330 -11.86 -18.62 -32.89
CA VAL A 330 -11.39 -17.29 -33.27
C VAL A 330 -10.10 -17.03 -32.51
N VAL A 331 -9.01 -16.80 -33.24
CA VAL A 331 -7.72 -16.38 -32.67
C VAL A 331 -7.73 -14.87 -32.57
N LEU A 332 -7.43 -14.37 -31.38
CA LEU A 332 -7.44 -12.95 -31.02
C LEU A 332 -6.02 -12.51 -30.69
N ALA A 333 -5.59 -11.39 -31.25
CA ALA A 333 -4.44 -10.64 -30.76
C ALA A 333 -4.90 -9.73 -29.62
N VAL A 334 -4.28 -9.89 -28.46
CA VAL A 334 -4.39 -8.98 -27.32
C VAL A 334 -3.28 -7.96 -27.46
N VAL A 335 -3.63 -6.73 -27.83
CA VAL A 335 -2.68 -5.64 -28.07
C VAL A 335 -2.68 -4.72 -26.87
N ALA A 336 -1.60 -4.75 -26.09
CA ALA A 336 -1.42 -3.93 -24.91
C ALA A 336 -0.98 -2.50 -25.27
N LEU A 337 -1.41 -1.52 -24.45
CA LEU A 337 -1.08 -0.11 -24.61
C LEU A 337 0.42 0.16 -24.50
N ASN A 338 1.05 -0.46 -23.51
CA ASN A 338 2.47 -0.33 -23.20
C ASN A 338 2.97 -1.57 -22.46
N GLN A 339 4.26 -1.60 -22.12
CA GLN A 339 4.88 -2.76 -21.47
C GLN A 339 4.26 -3.08 -20.09
N GLU A 340 3.94 -2.07 -19.29
CA GLU A 340 3.28 -2.26 -17.99
C GLU A 340 1.90 -2.91 -18.15
N SER A 341 1.13 -2.47 -19.14
CA SER A 341 -0.16 -3.07 -19.49
C SER A 341 0.01 -4.52 -19.96
N ALA A 342 1.04 -4.80 -20.77
CA ALA A 342 1.37 -6.16 -21.21
C ALA A 342 1.69 -7.06 -20.01
N ASP A 343 2.52 -6.59 -19.10
CA ASP A 343 2.93 -7.32 -17.90
C ASP A 343 1.74 -7.59 -16.97
N MET A 344 0.73 -6.71 -16.92
CA MET A 344 -0.50 -6.91 -16.14
C MET A 344 -1.50 -7.87 -16.80
N ILE A 345 -1.53 -7.94 -18.13
CA ILE A 345 -2.57 -8.67 -18.87
C ILE A 345 -2.10 -10.06 -19.26
N PHE A 346 -0.87 -10.20 -19.76
CA PHE A 346 -0.44 -11.41 -20.46
C PHE A 346 -0.35 -12.64 -19.56
N TYR A 347 0.07 -12.48 -18.31
CA TYR A 347 0.09 -13.60 -17.36
C TYR A 347 -1.30 -14.11 -16.98
N ARG A 348 -2.36 -13.33 -17.25
CA ARG A 348 -3.75 -13.69 -16.95
C ARG A 348 -4.41 -14.48 -18.07
N LEU A 349 -3.88 -14.41 -19.30
CA LEU A 349 -4.50 -15.02 -20.47
C LEU A 349 -4.61 -16.55 -20.33
N ILE A 350 -5.60 -17.12 -21.01
CA ILE A 350 -5.91 -18.55 -20.97
C ILE A 350 -4.71 -19.40 -21.41
N GLU A 351 -4.63 -20.62 -20.87
CA GLU A 351 -3.61 -21.59 -21.25
C GLU A 351 -3.62 -21.83 -22.77
N GLY A 352 -2.44 -21.93 -23.37
CA GLY A 352 -2.28 -22.04 -24.81
C GLY A 352 -2.24 -20.69 -25.56
N SER A 353 -2.31 -19.55 -24.86
CA SER A 353 -1.97 -18.27 -25.45
C SER A 353 -0.47 -18.22 -25.84
N THR A 354 -0.14 -17.54 -26.93
CA THR A 354 1.20 -17.54 -27.55
C THR A 354 1.75 -16.13 -27.73
N GLN A 355 3.02 -15.94 -27.38
CA GLN A 355 3.72 -14.70 -27.66
C GLN A 355 3.93 -14.50 -29.16
N THR A 356 3.96 -13.25 -29.59
CA THR A 356 4.37 -12.86 -30.94
C THR A 356 5.76 -12.23 -30.91
N ASP A 357 6.30 -11.88 -32.07
CA ASP A 357 7.58 -11.14 -32.16
C ASP A 357 7.48 -9.72 -31.56
N ASN A 358 6.26 -9.18 -31.40
CA ASN A 358 6.02 -7.91 -30.73
C ASN A 358 5.72 -8.14 -29.24
N PRO A 359 6.51 -7.57 -28.31
CA PRO A 359 6.32 -7.78 -26.87
C PRO A 359 5.03 -7.17 -26.32
N LEU A 360 4.33 -6.33 -27.10
CA LEU A 360 3.04 -5.75 -26.74
C LEU A 360 1.85 -6.52 -27.33
N ILE A 361 2.09 -7.67 -27.97
CA ILE A 361 1.05 -8.48 -28.61
C ILE A 361 1.19 -9.95 -28.22
N MET A 362 0.09 -10.51 -27.70
CA MET A 362 -0.02 -11.93 -27.40
C MET A 362 -1.32 -12.48 -28.00
N ASN A 363 -1.24 -13.66 -28.62
CA ASN A 363 -2.40 -14.31 -29.22
C ASN A 363 -3.09 -15.23 -28.22
N THR A 364 -4.41 -15.12 -28.13
CA THR A 364 -5.31 -16.02 -27.38
C THR A 364 -6.42 -16.54 -28.31
N SER A 365 -7.34 -17.36 -27.83
CA SER A 365 -8.46 -17.81 -28.64
C SER A 365 -9.73 -18.04 -27.85
N VAL A 366 -10.86 -17.81 -28.51
CA VAL A 366 -12.22 -18.08 -28.03
C VAL A 366 -12.98 -18.93 -29.05
N HIS A 367 -14.13 -19.47 -28.65
CA HIS A 367 -15.02 -20.26 -29.51
C HIS A 367 -16.43 -19.67 -29.53
N VAL A 368 -16.94 -19.38 -30.73
CA VAL A 368 -18.19 -18.63 -30.95
C VAL A 368 -19.09 -19.36 -31.93
N THR A 369 -20.41 -19.28 -31.76
CA THR A 369 -21.38 -19.95 -32.64
C THR A 369 -21.57 -19.21 -33.96
N ASN A 370 -21.40 -17.88 -33.97
CA ASN A 370 -21.52 -17.05 -35.15
C ASN A 370 -20.30 -16.12 -35.31
N PRO A 371 -19.24 -16.57 -36.00
CA PRO A 371 -18.03 -15.77 -36.18
C PRO A 371 -18.27 -14.48 -36.97
N THR A 372 -19.30 -14.41 -37.81
CA THR A 372 -19.64 -13.21 -38.58
C THR A 372 -20.15 -12.10 -37.66
N ILE A 373 -21.02 -12.42 -36.70
CA ILE A 373 -21.50 -11.45 -35.71
C ILE A 373 -20.37 -11.06 -34.77
N PHE A 374 -19.63 -12.05 -34.25
CA PHE A 374 -18.51 -11.79 -33.36
C PHE A 374 -17.48 -10.84 -34.00
N ARG A 375 -17.09 -11.10 -35.26
CA ARG A 375 -16.19 -10.24 -36.03
C ARG A 375 -16.68 -8.80 -36.09
N LYS A 376 -17.94 -8.59 -36.50
CA LYS A 376 -18.50 -7.24 -36.60
C LYS A 376 -18.48 -6.50 -35.26
N CYS A 377 -18.81 -7.19 -34.17
CA CYS A 377 -18.84 -6.59 -32.84
C CYS A 377 -17.42 -6.24 -32.35
N LEU A 378 -16.46 -7.13 -32.59
CA LEU A 378 -15.08 -6.92 -32.18
C LEU A 378 -14.40 -5.82 -33.00
N GLU A 379 -14.60 -5.78 -34.32
CA GLU A 379 -14.06 -4.73 -35.20
C GLU A 379 -14.62 -3.33 -34.82
N TRP A 380 -15.89 -3.26 -34.41
CA TRP A 380 -16.47 -2.03 -33.86
C TRP A 380 -15.73 -1.59 -32.58
N LYS A 381 -15.52 -2.53 -31.65
CA LYS A 381 -14.87 -2.25 -30.38
C LYS A 381 -13.39 -1.88 -30.55
N GLU A 382 -12.69 -2.56 -31.45
CA GLU A 382 -11.32 -2.24 -31.86
C GLU A 382 -11.23 -0.79 -32.31
N LYS A 383 -12.09 -0.38 -33.26
CA LYS A 383 -12.10 0.98 -33.80
C LYS A 383 -12.36 2.06 -32.73
N GLU A 384 -13.30 1.80 -31.82
CA GLU A 384 -13.60 2.73 -30.72
C GLU A 384 -12.42 2.86 -29.75
N THR A 385 -11.74 1.76 -29.43
CA THR A 385 -10.58 1.79 -28.55
C THR A 385 -9.36 2.43 -29.20
N THR A 386 -9.04 2.10 -30.45
CA THR A 386 -7.89 2.69 -31.16
C THR A 386 -8.09 4.19 -31.34
N LYS A 387 -9.32 4.65 -31.63
CA LYS A 387 -9.61 6.08 -31.68
C LYS A 387 -9.32 6.78 -30.35
N LYS A 388 -9.70 6.18 -29.22
CA LYS A 388 -9.39 6.73 -27.88
C LYS A 388 -7.88 6.82 -27.63
N TRP A 389 -7.11 5.84 -28.09
CA TRP A 389 -5.66 5.89 -28.00
C TRP A 389 -5.07 7.01 -28.86
N ASP A 390 -5.51 7.12 -30.12
CA ASP A 390 -5.06 8.16 -31.03
C ASP A 390 -5.38 9.56 -30.49
N ASP A 391 -6.60 9.77 -29.99
CA ASP A 391 -7.04 11.03 -29.39
C ASP A 391 -6.18 11.41 -28.17
N TYR A 392 -5.86 10.43 -27.31
CA TYR A 392 -5.02 10.63 -26.13
C TYR A 392 -3.59 11.04 -26.48
N TYR A 393 -2.93 10.28 -27.35
CA TYR A 393 -1.56 10.58 -27.77
C TYR A 393 -1.46 11.86 -28.62
N SER A 394 -2.53 12.24 -29.32
CA SER A 394 -2.60 13.51 -30.03
C SER A 394 -2.74 14.72 -29.09
N MET A 395 -3.28 14.54 -27.88
CA MET A 395 -3.37 15.62 -26.88
C MET A 395 -2.06 15.81 -26.13
N ASP A 396 -1.37 14.72 -25.77
CA ASP A 396 -0.06 14.79 -25.11
C ASP A 396 1.02 15.44 -25.98
N SER A 397 0.91 15.31 -27.30
CA SER A 397 1.83 15.95 -28.26
C SER A 397 1.54 17.43 -28.52
N ALA A 398 0.44 17.97 -27.96
CA ALA A 398 0.04 19.38 -28.08
C ALA A 398 0.41 20.24 -26.87
N VAL A 399 1.03 19.67 -25.83
CA VAL A 399 1.58 20.41 -24.68
C VAL A 399 3.08 20.68 -24.94
N PRO A 400 3.51 21.95 -25.11
CA PRO A 400 4.90 22.31 -25.45
C PRO A 400 5.94 21.95 -24.40
#